data_AF-A0A4S2MWU3-F1
#
_entry.id   AF-A0A4S2MWU3-F1
#
_cell.length_a   1.000
_cell.length_b   1.000
_cell.length_c   1.000
_cell.angle_alpha   90.00
_cell.angle_beta   90.00
_cell.angle_gamma   90.00
#
_symmetry.space_group_name_H-M   'P 1'
#
loop_
_entity.id
_entity.type
_entity.pdbx_description
1 polymer ?
#
loop_
_entity_poly.entity_id
_entity_poly.type
_entity_poly.pdbx_seq_one_letter_code
_entity_poly.pdbx_strand_id
1 'polypeptide(L)'
;MRSFQILGIFAALTAPILGSPTPSGPCTPSLLPISDIPQNFYVRVVIPGNEDLTNRMMNFQPSGGSDQHPYLDPAGHFTGTNTLVSNVITNTAISTGATIRLCLGGNPDSKDGTTKLFFTKRNTDPRAIFDVWGGCGENNYEFKLRDGAVVCVRKASGNKWEFRYTPAGNTKDADCIKAKIVPVFA
;
A
#
# COMPACT_ATOMS: atom_id res chain seq x y z
N MET A 1 -79.71 -2.79 -14.85
CA MET A 1 -78.95 -2.06 -13.81
C MET A 1 -78.41 -3.10 -12.85
N ARG A 2 -77.10 -3.36 -12.78
CA ARG A 2 -76.19 -2.68 -11.85
C ARG A 2 -74.75 -2.94 -12.30
N SER A 3 -74.00 -1.85 -12.40
CA SER A 3 -72.58 -1.78 -12.74
C SER A 3 -71.74 -2.18 -11.53
N PHE A 4 -70.75 -3.05 -11.71
CA PHE A 4 -69.73 -3.35 -10.69
C PHE A 4 -68.51 -2.44 -10.96
N GLN A 5 -68.31 -1.44 -10.09
CA GLN A 5 -67.09 -0.64 -10.07
C GLN A 5 -66.01 -1.37 -9.27
N ILE A 6 -64.87 -1.65 -9.91
CA ILE A 6 -63.65 -2.15 -9.29
C ILE A 6 -62.89 -0.95 -8.74
N LEU A 7 -62.75 -0.89 -7.41
CA LEU A 7 -61.98 0.13 -6.70
C LEU A 7 -60.50 -0.29 -6.70
N GLY A 8 -59.67 0.37 -7.51
CA GLY A 8 -58.23 0.19 -7.52
C GLY A 8 -57.57 0.92 -6.35
N ILE A 9 -56.83 0.18 -5.52
CA ILE A 9 -55.97 0.74 -4.46
C ILE A 9 -54.58 0.97 -5.05
N PHE A 10 -54.18 2.25 -5.18
CA PHE A 10 -52.81 2.63 -5.50
C PHE A 10 -51.95 2.54 -4.24
N ALA A 11 -50.98 1.60 -4.22
CA ALA A 11 -49.93 1.55 -3.20
C ALA A 11 -48.85 2.59 -3.53
N ALA A 12 -48.66 3.58 -2.65
CA ALA A 12 -47.59 4.55 -2.76
C ALA A 12 -46.26 3.94 -2.31
N LEU A 13 -45.34 3.72 -3.26
CA LEU A 13 -43.94 3.39 -2.95
C LEU A 13 -43.24 4.65 -2.41
N THR A 14 -42.85 4.60 -1.14
CA THR A 14 -41.94 5.60 -0.53
C THR A 14 -40.50 5.18 -0.83
N ALA A 15 -39.81 5.94 -1.69
CA ALA A 15 -38.38 5.76 -1.91
C ALA A 15 -37.58 6.26 -0.69
N PRO A 16 -36.58 5.52 -0.20
CA PRO A 16 -35.69 6.02 0.85
C PRO A 16 -34.86 7.19 0.31
N ILE A 17 -34.91 8.32 1.03
CA ILE A 17 -34.09 9.50 0.76
C ILE A 17 -32.65 9.13 1.09
N LEU A 18 -31.80 8.99 0.07
CA LEU A 18 -30.35 8.87 0.22
C LEU A 18 -29.85 10.14 0.93
N GLY A 19 -29.38 9.99 2.16
CA GLY A 19 -28.75 11.07 2.91
C GLY A 19 -27.56 11.63 2.13
N SER A 20 -27.50 12.95 1.98
CA SER A 20 -26.35 13.63 1.41
C SER A 20 -25.11 13.36 2.28
N PRO A 21 -23.92 13.08 1.70
CA PRO A 21 -22.71 12.93 2.49
C PRO A 21 -22.47 14.24 3.25
N THR A 22 -22.46 14.16 4.57
CA THR A 22 -22.04 15.28 5.41
C THR A 22 -20.60 15.64 5.03
N PRO A 23 -20.30 16.92 4.76
CA PRO A 23 -18.93 17.33 4.54
C PRO A 23 -18.14 16.99 5.80
N SER A 24 -17.19 16.06 5.66
CA SER A 24 -16.26 15.74 6.74
C SER A 24 -15.52 17.03 7.09
N GLY A 25 -15.59 17.46 8.36
CA GLY A 25 -14.71 18.52 8.87
C GLY A 25 -13.23 18.20 8.59
N PRO A 26 -12.30 19.14 8.85
CA PRO A 26 -10.88 18.91 8.62
C PRO A 26 -10.42 17.73 9.48
N CYS A 27 -10.27 16.55 8.88
CA CYS A 27 -9.72 15.43 9.61
C CYS A 27 -8.20 15.44 9.48
N THR A 28 -7.56 15.17 10.61
CA THR A 28 -6.11 15.14 10.73
C THR A 28 -5.66 13.69 10.77
N PRO A 29 -4.72 13.26 9.92
CA PRO A 29 -4.21 11.90 9.97
C PRO A 29 -3.65 11.55 11.36
N SER A 30 -3.97 10.37 11.87
CA SER A 30 -3.55 9.91 13.20
C SER A 30 -3.04 8.48 13.19
N LEU A 31 -2.18 8.15 14.14
CA LEU A 31 -1.71 6.79 14.35
C LEU A 31 -2.87 5.91 14.82
N LEU A 32 -3.04 4.77 14.18
CA LEU A 32 -4.04 3.76 14.55
C LEU A 32 -3.37 2.59 15.30
N PRO A 33 -4.05 1.98 16.28
CA PRO A 33 -3.56 0.79 16.97
C PRO A 33 -3.77 -0.48 16.12
N ILE A 34 -3.32 -0.46 14.86
CA ILE A 34 -3.43 -1.56 13.91
C ILE A 34 -2.04 -2.19 13.74
N SER A 35 -1.94 -3.48 14.05
CA SER A 35 -0.76 -4.31 13.75
C SER A 35 -0.99 -5.30 12.62
N ASP A 36 -2.26 -5.63 12.33
CA ASP A 36 -2.61 -6.68 11.40
C ASP A 36 -3.76 -6.23 10.48
N ILE A 37 -3.61 -6.53 9.19
CA ILE A 37 -4.61 -6.31 8.15
C ILE A 37 -4.68 -7.62 7.37
N PRO A 38 -5.65 -8.51 7.69
CA PRO A 38 -5.75 -9.83 7.08
C PRO A 38 -6.34 -9.81 5.67
N GLN A 39 -7.02 -8.71 5.31
CA GLN A 39 -7.54 -8.52 3.95
C GLN A 39 -6.37 -8.28 2.99
N ASN A 40 -6.43 -8.92 1.83
CA ASN A 40 -5.47 -8.72 0.76
C ASN A 40 -5.52 -7.28 0.23
N PHE A 41 -4.35 -6.69 -0.02
CA PHE A 41 -4.22 -5.38 -0.64
C PHE A 41 -3.08 -5.30 -1.66
N TYR A 42 -3.22 -4.33 -2.56
CA TYR A 42 -2.13 -3.79 -3.36
C TYR A 42 -1.38 -2.73 -2.56
N VAL A 43 -0.08 -2.59 -2.77
CA VAL A 43 0.66 -1.43 -2.24
C VAL A 43 0.80 -0.41 -3.36
N ARG A 44 0.17 0.76 -3.18
CA ARG A 44 0.25 1.89 -4.11
C ARG A 44 1.17 2.96 -3.57
N VAL A 45 1.95 3.60 -4.44
CA VAL A 45 2.69 4.82 -4.06
C VAL A 45 1.86 6.08 -4.31
N VAL A 46 1.97 7.04 -3.40
CA VAL A 46 1.45 8.40 -3.57
C VAL A 46 2.63 9.36 -3.47
N ILE A 47 2.92 10.05 -4.59
CA ILE A 47 4.05 10.96 -4.74
C ILE A 47 3.50 12.31 -5.22
N PRO A 48 3.27 13.28 -4.31
CA PRO A 48 2.74 14.59 -4.70
C PRO A 48 3.61 15.28 -5.75
N GLY A 49 2.99 15.77 -6.82
CA GLY A 49 3.68 16.48 -7.90
C GLY A 49 4.45 15.59 -8.90
N ASN A 50 4.33 14.26 -8.81
CA ASN A 50 4.95 13.34 -9.76
C ASN A 50 3.88 12.43 -10.38
N GLU A 51 3.30 12.89 -11.49
CA GLU A 51 2.20 12.19 -12.18
C GLU A 51 2.64 10.87 -12.82
N ASP A 52 3.91 10.77 -13.23
CA ASP A 52 4.48 9.57 -13.85
C ASP A 52 4.64 8.40 -12.88
N LEU A 53 4.84 8.70 -11.59
CA LEU A 53 5.12 7.69 -10.57
C LEU A 53 3.99 7.49 -9.56
N THR A 54 3.20 8.54 -9.30
CA THR A 54 2.08 8.41 -8.37
C THR A 54 1.06 7.41 -8.90
N ASN A 55 0.34 6.75 -7.99
CA ASN A 55 -0.63 5.69 -8.28
C ASN A 55 -0.09 4.38 -8.85
N ARG A 56 1.23 4.27 -9.09
CA ARG A 56 1.86 3.00 -9.44
C ARG A 56 1.80 2.01 -8.27
N MET A 57 1.69 0.73 -8.61
CA MET A 57 1.59 -0.39 -7.70
C MET A 57 2.93 -1.09 -7.52
N MET A 58 3.12 -1.68 -6.35
CA MET A 58 4.25 -2.55 -6.07
C MET A 58 4.08 -3.91 -6.77
N ASN A 59 5.09 -4.27 -7.54
CA ASN A 59 5.26 -5.53 -8.22
C ASN A 59 6.49 -6.27 -7.68
N PHE A 60 6.55 -7.59 -7.87
CA PHE A 60 7.67 -8.43 -7.47
C PHE A 60 8.49 -8.91 -8.65
N GLN A 61 9.80 -8.74 -8.56
CA GLN A 61 10.75 -9.40 -9.43
C GLN A 61 11.48 -10.50 -8.63
N PRO A 62 11.39 -11.78 -9.04
CA PRO A 62 12.15 -12.85 -8.40
C PRO A 62 13.66 -12.59 -8.46
N SER A 63 14.37 -12.84 -7.35
CA SER A 63 15.82 -12.66 -7.25
C SER A 63 16.55 -13.91 -6.72
N GLY A 64 16.01 -15.10 -7.01
CA GLY A 64 16.55 -16.39 -6.58
C GLY A 64 15.97 -16.87 -5.25
N GLY A 65 15.84 -18.19 -5.11
CA GLY A 65 15.15 -18.79 -3.97
C GLY A 65 13.72 -18.26 -3.81
N SER A 66 13.40 -17.78 -2.60
CA SER A 66 12.11 -17.15 -2.28
C SER A 66 12.12 -15.62 -2.40
N ASP A 67 13.27 -15.01 -2.68
CA ASP A 67 13.42 -13.57 -2.51
C ASP A 67 12.76 -12.80 -3.66
N GLN A 68 12.02 -11.75 -3.30
CA GLN A 68 11.33 -10.88 -4.25
C GLN A 68 11.80 -9.45 -4.08
N HIS A 69 12.19 -8.82 -5.18
CA HIS A 69 12.55 -7.41 -5.20
C HIS A 69 11.32 -6.57 -5.58
N PRO A 70 10.88 -5.65 -4.71
CA PRO A 70 9.79 -4.74 -4.99
C PRO A 70 10.20 -3.66 -6.01
N TYR A 71 9.43 -3.58 -7.10
CA TYR A 71 9.52 -2.53 -8.12
C TYR A 71 8.15 -1.90 -8.37
N LEU A 72 8.11 -0.69 -8.92
CA LEU A 72 6.84 -0.14 -9.43
C LEU A 72 6.47 -0.78 -10.79
N ASP A 73 5.19 -1.10 -10.98
CA ASP A 73 4.62 -1.54 -12.26
C ASP A 73 4.97 -0.55 -13.38
N PRO A 74 5.26 -0.94 -14.62
CA PRO A 74 5.06 -2.28 -15.18
C PRO A 74 6.22 -3.24 -14.90
N ALA A 75 7.25 -2.84 -14.15
CA ALA A 75 8.37 -3.72 -13.88
C ALA A 75 7.99 -4.81 -12.86
N GLY A 76 8.38 -6.05 -13.13
CA GLY A 76 8.06 -7.19 -12.27
C GLY A 76 6.62 -7.71 -12.44
N HIS A 77 6.28 -8.70 -11.64
CA HIS A 77 4.97 -9.35 -11.62
C HIS A 77 4.03 -8.65 -10.65
N PHE A 78 2.77 -8.50 -11.05
CA PHE A 78 1.74 -7.87 -10.24
C PHE A 78 1.55 -8.55 -8.88
N THR A 79 1.37 -7.75 -7.81
CA THR A 79 1.13 -8.26 -6.45
C THR A 79 -0.15 -7.69 -5.84
N GLY A 80 -1.11 -8.57 -5.55
CA GLY A 80 -2.39 -8.20 -4.93
C GLY A 80 -2.74 -8.95 -3.66
N THR A 81 -1.82 -9.79 -3.19
CA THR A 81 -2.01 -10.71 -2.06
C THR A 81 -1.19 -10.30 -0.84
N ASN A 82 -0.86 -9.01 -0.73
CA ASN A 82 -0.16 -8.52 0.45
C ASN A 82 -1.13 -8.47 1.64
N THR A 83 -0.64 -8.82 2.81
CA THR A 83 -1.29 -8.61 4.10
C THR A 83 -0.36 -7.85 5.03
N LEU A 84 -0.88 -7.30 6.11
CA LEU A 84 -0.06 -6.78 7.21
C LEU A 84 -0.13 -7.79 8.35
N VAL A 85 1.02 -8.28 8.81
CA VAL A 85 1.13 -9.21 9.93
C VAL A 85 2.17 -8.69 10.90
N SER A 86 1.77 -8.43 12.14
CA SER A 86 2.65 -7.88 13.19
C SER A 86 3.44 -6.66 12.71
N ASN A 87 2.74 -5.71 12.08
CA ASN A 87 3.27 -4.47 11.49
C ASN A 87 4.20 -4.67 10.29
N VAL A 88 4.26 -5.87 9.68
CA VAL A 88 5.13 -6.15 8.54
C VAL A 88 4.33 -6.56 7.32
N ILE A 89 4.58 -5.92 6.17
CA ILE A 89 3.99 -6.31 4.90
C ILE A 89 4.47 -7.72 4.57
N THR A 90 3.52 -8.63 4.42
CA THR A 90 3.71 -10.07 4.26
C THR A 90 3.03 -10.51 2.97
N ASN A 91 3.64 -11.45 2.26
CA ASN A 91 3.08 -12.04 1.03
C ASN A 91 3.58 -13.48 0.88
N THR A 92 3.20 -14.12 -0.21
CA THR A 92 3.65 -15.42 -0.68
C THR A 92 4.59 -15.25 -1.88
N ALA A 93 5.75 -15.90 -1.85
CA ALA A 93 6.72 -15.84 -2.94
C ALA A 93 6.18 -16.49 -4.21
N ILE A 94 6.25 -15.77 -5.33
CA ILE A 94 5.80 -16.23 -6.66
C ILE A 94 6.48 -17.53 -7.06
N SER A 95 7.78 -17.67 -6.77
CA SER A 95 8.60 -18.80 -7.21
C SER A 95 8.41 -20.07 -6.39
N THR A 96 7.98 -19.97 -5.12
CA THR A 96 8.08 -21.09 -4.17
C THR A 96 6.84 -21.31 -3.29
N GLY A 97 5.90 -20.36 -3.26
CA GLY A 97 4.76 -20.43 -2.33
C GLY A 97 5.12 -20.16 -0.87
N ALA A 98 6.38 -19.81 -0.56
CA ALA A 98 6.79 -19.53 0.82
C ALA A 98 6.24 -18.18 1.31
N THR A 99 5.88 -18.10 2.60
CA THR A 99 5.61 -16.80 3.24
C THR A 99 6.88 -15.96 3.28
N ILE A 100 6.80 -14.74 2.79
CA ILE A 100 7.88 -13.76 2.73
C ILE A 100 7.44 -12.45 3.36
N ARG A 101 8.39 -11.73 3.94
CA ARG A 101 8.16 -10.47 4.66
C ARG A 101 9.09 -9.38 4.17
N LEU A 102 8.60 -8.15 4.11
CA LEU A 102 9.37 -6.97 3.70
C LEU A 102 10.48 -6.66 4.71
N CYS A 103 11.70 -6.44 4.20
CA CYS A 103 12.91 -6.28 5.00
C CYS A 103 13.69 -5.00 4.66
N LEU A 104 14.36 -4.47 5.69
CA LEU A 104 15.32 -3.36 5.65
C LEU A 104 16.73 -3.98 5.60
N GLY A 105 17.28 -4.28 4.42
CA GLY A 105 18.64 -4.86 4.39
C GLY A 105 19.08 -5.52 3.10
N GLY A 106 18.47 -5.21 1.95
CA GLY A 106 18.84 -5.88 0.70
C GLY A 106 20.26 -5.49 0.28
N ASN A 107 20.40 -4.28 -0.24
CA ASN A 107 21.68 -3.77 -0.73
C ASN A 107 21.81 -2.28 -0.34
N PRO A 108 22.64 -1.93 0.65
CA PRO A 108 22.95 -0.53 0.96
C PRO A 108 23.71 0.10 -0.21
N ASP A 109 23.45 1.37 -0.48
CA ASP A 109 24.17 2.16 -1.47
C ASP A 109 24.87 3.33 -0.78
N SER A 110 26.20 3.26 -0.72
CA SER A 110 27.02 4.28 -0.06
C SER A 110 26.96 5.66 -0.71
N LYS A 111 26.53 5.75 -1.98
CA LYS A 111 26.47 7.02 -2.70
C LYS A 111 25.32 7.89 -2.21
N ASP A 112 24.15 7.29 -2.02
CA ASP A 112 22.93 8.00 -1.63
C ASP A 112 22.45 7.68 -0.20
N GLY A 113 23.12 6.74 0.49
CA GLY A 113 22.80 6.37 1.87
C GLY A 113 21.49 5.58 2.02
N THR A 114 20.91 5.12 0.91
CA THR A 114 19.65 4.36 0.92
C THR A 114 19.92 2.87 0.84
N THR A 115 18.95 2.05 1.21
CA THR A 115 19.06 0.58 1.14
C THR A 115 17.87 -0.01 0.40
N LYS A 116 18.13 -0.97 -0.50
CA LYS A 116 17.06 -1.70 -1.21
C LYS A 116 16.17 -2.43 -0.21
N LEU A 117 14.87 -2.29 -0.42
CA LEU A 117 13.87 -3.15 0.21
C LEU A 117 13.80 -4.46 -0.56
N PHE A 118 13.47 -5.54 0.13
CA PHE A 118 13.24 -6.85 -0.47
C PHE A 118 12.32 -7.67 0.43
N PHE A 119 11.66 -8.67 -0.16
CA PHE A 119 10.91 -9.66 0.59
C PHE A 119 11.70 -10.96 0.65
N THR A 120 11.71 -11.61 1.82
CA THR A 120 12.33 -12.92 1.99
C THR A 120 11.61 -13.76 3.04
N LYS A 121 11.78 -15.08 2.94
CA LYS A 121 11.33 -16.04 3.96
C LYS A 121 12.29 -16.12 5.15
N ARG A 122 13.53 -15.64 4.97
CA ARG A 122 14.56 -15.65 5.99
C ARG A 122 14.09 -14.84 7.19
N ASN A 123 14.33 -15.34 8.41
CA ASN A 123 13.90 -14.72 9.66
C ASN A 123 14.99 -13.88 10.34
N THR A 124 16.19 -13.87 9.79
CA THR A 124 17.35 -13.13 10.31
C THR A 124 17.45 -11.71 9.78
N ASP A 125 16.78 -11.42 8.66
CA ASP A 125 16.83 -10.09 8.04
C ASP A 125 15.94 -9.09 8.80
N PRO A 126 16.42 -7.85 9.05
CA PRO A 126 15.64 -6.83 9.74
C PRO A 126 14.33 -6.53 9.01
N ARG A 127 13.21 -6.54 9.72
CA ARG A 127 11.88 -6.31 9.12
C ARG A 127 11.59 -4.83 8.97
N ALA A 128 10.90 -4.48 7.87
CA ALA A 128 10.32 -3.16 7.71
C ALA A 128 9.03 -3.09 8.56
N ILE A 129 9.15 -2.51 9.76
CA ILE A 129 8.04 -2.36 10.71
C ILE A 129 7.30 -1.06 10.40
N PHE A 130 6.01 -1.17 10.12
CA PHE A 130 5.14 -0.05 9.78
C PHE A 130 4.16 0.29 10.88
N ASP A 131 4.07 1.58 11.20
CA ASP A 131 2.91 2.15 11.85
C ASP A 131 1.82 2.45 10.82
N VAL A 132 0.57 2.13 11.18
CA VAL A 132 -0.59 2.39 10.33
C VAL A 132 -1.21 3.71 10.73
N TRP A 133 -1.22 4.67 9.81
CA TRP A 133 -1.85 5.96 9.99
C TRP A 133 -3.16 6.01 9.22
N GLY A 134 -4.23 6.46 9.87
CA GLY A 134 -5.54 6.65 9.24
C GLY A 134 -5.76 8.10 8.83
N GLY A 135 -6.31 8.31 7.64
CA GLY A 135 -6.84 9.59 7.17
C GLY A 135 -8.37 9.69 7.27
N CYS A 136 -8.95 10.61 6.51
CA CYS A 136 -10.38 10.96 6.58
C CYS A 136 -11.19 10.01 5.71
N GLY A 137 -11.73 8.95 6.32
CA GLY A 137 -12.54 7.93 5.66
C GLY A 137 -12.11 6.51 6.05
N GLU A 138 -13.01 5.56 5.90
CA GLU A 138 -12.71 4.14 6.11
C GLU A 138 -11.66 3.66 5.10
N ASN A 139 -10.71 2.83 5.55
CA ASN A 139 -9.65 2.23 4.73
C ASN A 139 -8.68 3.22 4.04
N ASN A 140 -8.67 4.48 4.47
CA ASN A 140 -7.64 5.45 4.07
C ASN A 140 -6.40 5.30 4.97
N TYR A 141 -5.63 4.24 4.73
CA TYR A 141 -4.40 3.97 5.48
C TYR A 141 -3.15 4.50 4.76
N GLU A 142 -2.18 4.95 5.55
CA GLU A 142 -0.81 5.24 5.14
C GLU A 142 0.12 4.41 6.02
N PHE A 143 1.04 3.66 5.41
CA PHE A 143 2.06 2.94 6.16
C PHE A 143 3.33 3.78 6.27
N LYS A 144 3.76 4.03 7.51
CA LYS A 144 5.00 4.77 7.83
C LYS A 144 5.97 3.87 8.57
N LEU A 145 7.25 3.88 8.19
CA LEU A 145 8.26 3.11 8.92
C LEU A 145 8.42 3.69 10.34
N ARG A 146 8.45 2.81 11.34
CA ARG A 146 8.45 3.19 12.77
C ARG A 146 9.73 3.90 13.24
N ASP A 147 10.85 3.66 12.57
CA ASP A 147 12.16 4.24 12.89
C ASP A 147 12.36 5.65 12.31
N GLY A 148 11.32 6.25 11.73
CA GLY A 148 11.40 7.54 11.06
C GLY A 148 12.11 7.49 9.71
N ALA A 149 12.54 6.31 9.25
CA ALA A 149 12.95 6.11 7.87
C ALA A 149 11.76 6.36 6.93
N VAL A 150 12.08 6.63 5.67
CA VAL A 150 11.06 6.90 4.65
C VAL A 150 11.22 5.90 3.52
N VAL A 151 10.10 5.31 3.11
CA VAL A 151 10.06 4.54 1.86
C VAL A 151 10.19 5.51 0.70
N CYS A 152 11.05 5.18 -0.25
CA CYS A 152 11.25 5.96 -1.45
C CYS A 152 11.43 5.05 -2.65
N VAL A 153 11.26 5.61 -3.85
CA VAL A 153 11.52 4.92 -5.10
C VAL A 153 12.69 5.56 -5.80
N ARG A 154 13.57 4.73 -6.36
CA ARG A 154 14.77 5.18 -7.06
C ARG A 154 14.85 4.50 -8.42
N LYS A 155 15.34 5.23 -9.42
CA LYS A 155 15.58 4.65 -10.75
C LYS A 155 16.65 3.57 -10.67
N ALA A 156 16.38 2.42 -11.28
CA ALA A 156 17.27 1.28 -11.39
C ALA A 156 17.55 0.96 -12.86
N SER A 157 18.44 -0.01 -13.12
CA SER A 157 18.75 -0.47 -14.47
C SER A 157 17.51 -0.96 -15.21
N GLY A 158 17.49 -0.76 -16.54
CA GLY A 158 16.35 -1.14 -17.39
C GLY A 158 15.11 -0.27 -17.20
N ASN A 159 15.28 1.01 -16.81
CA ASN A 159 14.20 1.98 -16.61
C ASN A 159 13.14 1.54 -15.58
N LYS A 160 13.55 0.78 -14.57
CA LYS A 160 12.70 0.31 -13.47
C LYS A 160 12.80 1.27 -12.29
N TRP A 161 11.82 1.22 -11.41
CA TRP A 161 11.82 1.99 -10.16
C TRP A 161 11.78 1.02 -8.99
N GLU A 162 12.88 0.93 -8.25
CA GLU A 162 13.01 0.01 -7.12
C GLU A 162 12.58 0.69 -5.82
N PHE A 163 11.93 -0.07 -4.95
CA PHE A 163 11.62 0.40 -3.60
C PHE A 163 12.87 0.35 -2.72
N ARG A 164 13.09 1.43 -1.99
CA ARG A 164 14.19 1.61 -1.06
C ARG A 164 13.66 2.22 0.23
N TYR A 165 14.49 2.20 1.26
CA TYR A 165 14.31 3.09 2.39
C TYR A 165 15.51 4.02 2.53
N THR A 166 15.24 5.24 2.98
CA THR A 166 16.23 6.24 3.39
C THR A 166 16.09 6.45 4.90
N PRO A 167 17.18 6.33 5.69
CA PRO A 167 17.09 6.51 7.14
C PRO A 167 16.76 7.97 7.49
N ALA A 168 16.21 8.19 8.69
CA ALA A 168 15.92 9.52 9.19
C ALA A 168 17.18 10.41 9.15
N GLY A 169 17.03 11.64 8.67
CA GLY A 169 18.13 12.62 8.59
C GLY A 169 19.15 12.38 7.46
N ASN A 170 18.94 11.40 6.57
CA ASN A 170 19.78 11.27 5.39
C ASN A 170 19.61 12.49 4.47
N THR A 171 20.73 13.07 4.04
CA THR A 171 20.78 14.23 3.14
C THR A 171 21.39 13.91 1.79
N LYS A 172 21.80 12.65 1.56
CA LYS A 172 22.43 12.19 0.31
C LYS A 172 21.44 11.52 -0.65
N ASP A 173 20.19 11.39 -0.26
CA ASP A 173 19.13 10.65 -0.95
C ASP A 173 18.43 11.45 -2.06
N ALA A 174 19.14 12.33 -2.75
CA ALA A 174 18.57 13.20 -3.79
C ALA A 174 17.86 12.40 -4.90
N ASP A 175 18.35 11.20 -5.21
CA ASP A 175 17.78 10.31 -6.23
C ASP A 175 16.63 9.43 -5.69
N CYS A 176 16.35 9.47 -4.38
CA CYS A 176 15.29 8.68 -3.75
C CYS A 176 14.02 9.51 -3.57
N ILE A 177 13.08 9.34 -4.49
CA ILE A 177 11.81 10.07 -4.49
C ILE A 177 10.95 9.52 -3.36
N LYS A 178 10.77 10.30 -2.30
CA LYS A 178 10.01 9.93 -1.11
C LYS A 178 8.56 9.64 -1.49
N ALA A 179 8.08 8.47 -1.06
CA ALA A 179 6.76 7.98 -1.41
C ALA A 179 5.98 7.67 -0.14
N LYS A 180 4.72 8.07 -0.12
CA LYS A 180 3.76 7.44 0.78
C LYS A 180 3.39 6.10 0.17
N ILE A 181 3.33 5.06 1.00
CA ILE A 181 2.77 3.78 0.57
C ILE A 181 1.42 3.56 1.25
N VAL A 182 0.41 3.22 0.46
CA VAL A 182 -0.96 3.04 0.92
C VAL A 182 -1.47 1.68 0.46
N PRO A 183 -2.17 0.91 1.32
CA PRO A 183 -2.89 -0.26 0.87
C PRO A 183 -4.08 0.17 0.00
N VAL A 184 -4.33 -0.55 -1.08
CA VAL A 184 -5.54 -0.47 -1.88
C VAL A 184 -6.22 -1.81 -1.81
N PHE A 185 -7.41 -1.85 -1.22
CA PHE A 185 -8.20 -3.06 -1.07
C PHE A 185 -8.96 -3.35 -2.36
N ALA A 186 -9.02 -4.62 -2.73
CA ALA A 186 -9.83 -5.11 -3.85
C ALA A 186 -11.30 -5.27 -3.45
#